data_AF-A0A1F8UQM9-F1
#
_entry.id   AF-A0A1F8UQM9-F1
#
_cell.length_a   1.000
_cell.length_b   1.000
_cell.length_c   1.000
_cell.angle_alpha   90.00
_cell.angle_beta   90.00
_cell.angle_gamma   90.00
#
_symmetry.space_group_name_H-M   'P 1'
#
loop_
_entity.id
_entity.type
_entity.pdbx_description
1 polymer ?
#
loop_
_entity_poly.entity_id
_entity_poly.type
_entity_poly.pdbx_seq_one_letter_code
_entity_poly.pdbx_strand_id
1 'polypeptide(L)'
;MIRKVIFGTVIGMMLATPVFAQDGAIWEWVVEPQYYRAEPFKDGLASVSKGKIAEYANGGPKMGLINTKGDLVVPMEYSWIGEQDGQRVVSKTIVREEGDEDGVNIGWDADGTPIITKSWSFDKKGKLKIVKPKEDRFAWTWEVFAGKDATWFRNDDQESYIGVKNKTTGEVIIPAMYDQLTPFSEGYAIARNYDEGMGIIDDKNNIIIPLEYAIWNSFINDQLLGPNEPDYMLEITGNNLTRGISKDGKWGLIDKKGEWVVPLTYDSQKTNLSDFGDIEVGVADFSGGIATVQKDGKWGVIDTQGNSITPIQYEKAFVWNGFAGVRQNGKWGSVDKAGNVVVPFEYDGIGAFSEGRITVEKSGSWGAVDINGNIVVPLIYDRLDSFNDGYAVVEDNGKKGFVNKNGNVIVPIIYDDAWGFTDGLACVKLGDKWGYAKPVEKVEEDIQVLTKVAMADQKYINMQIGNPNANDSAFLTQIDKEDKNVVPIIRDNRTLLPIRFISESLNGKIEWFEDEQKIIIEKNDKIIELVIGSNIAKINGQQVTLEVAPIIENSRTLLPIRFIAETLDCEVKWDEENQVVTIIE
;
A
#
# COMPACT_ATOMS: atom_id res chain seq x y z
N MET A 1 -63.55 -12.74 9.05
CA MET A 1 -62.85 -12.05 10.15
C MET A 1 -61.40 -11.88 9.70
N ILE A 2 -61.00 -10.71 9.16
CA ILE A 2 -60.28 -9.60 9.85
C ILE A 2 -58.85 -10.07 10.25
N ARG A 3 -57.68 -9.54 9.82
CA ARG A 3 -57.10 -8.27 9.26
C ARG A 3 -55.76 -8.60 8.51
N LYS A 4 -55.36 -8.03 7.36
CA LYS A 4 -54.68 -6.72 7.05
C LYS A 4 -53.38 -6.46 7.87
N VAL A 5 -52.20 -6.08 7.32
CA VAL A 5 -51.76 -4.84 6.59
C VAL A 5 -50.33 -5.08 6.00
N ILE A 6 -50.03 -4.99 4.69
CA ILE A 6 -49.49 -3.91 3.80
C ILE A 6 -48.27 -3.06 4.29
N PHE A 7 -47.16 -3.15 3.55
CA PHE A 7 -46.24 -2.06 3.10
C PHE A 7 -45.47 -2.66 1.88
N GLY A 8 -45.38 -2.14 0.64
CA GLY A 8 -45.58 -0.78 0.08
C GLY A 8 -44.22 -0.11 -0.23
N THR A 9 -43.45 -0.51 -1.27
CA THR A 9 -43.32 0.07 -2.64
C THR A 9 -42.05 0.94 -2.87
N VAL A 10 -41.13 0.41 -3.71
CA VAL A 10 -40.30 0.99 -4.81
C VAL A 10 -39.60 2.36 -4.67
N ILE A 11 -38.25 2.35 -4.82
CA ILE A 11 -37.36 3.26 -5.60
C ILE A 11 -36.17 2.36 -6.02
N GLY A 12 -35.64 2.26 -7.24
CA GLY A 12 -35.68 3.06 -8.46
C GLY A 12 -34.24 3.35 -8.93
N MET A 13 -33.85 2.84 -10.12
CA MET A 13 -32.65 3.16 -10.94
C MET A 13 -31.27 2.65 -10.47
N MET A 14 -30.67 1.67 -11.15
CA MET A 14 -29.75 1.81 -12.31
C MET A 14 -28.54 2.70 -12.04
N LEU A 15 -27.37 2.06 -11.92
CA LEU A 15 -26.22 2.25 -12.80
C LEU A 15 -25.35 0.99 -12.66
N ALA A 16 -25.41 0.14 -13.69
CA ALA A 16 -24.58 -1.05 -13.83
C ALA A 16 -23.32 -0.66 -14.60
N THR A 17 -22.15 -0.88 -14.01
CA THR A 17 -20.85 -0.90 -14.70
C THR A 17 -20.35 -2.34 -14.71
N PRO A 18 -20.05 -2.95 -15.87
CA PRO A 18 -19.51 -4.30 -15.91
C PRO A 18 -18.04 -4.26 -15.49
N VAL A 19 -17.79 -4.98 -14.41
CA VAL A 19 -16.50 -5.33 -13.83
C VAL A 19 -15.61 -5.99 -14.87
N PHE A 20 -14.38 -5.53 -15.03
CA PHE A 20 -13.31 -6.16 -15.81
C PHE A 20 -12.38 -7.00 -14.90
N ALA A 21 -12.04 -8.25 -15.23
CA ALA A 21 -10.91 -8.93 -14.55
C ALA A 21 -9.96 -9.77 -15.42
N GLN A 22 -8.67 -9.71 -15.11
CA GLN A 22 -7.61 -10.48 -15.75
C GLN A 22 -6.92 -11.44 -14.73
N ASP A 23 -7.25 -12.74 -14.55
CA ASP A 23 -6.47 -13.98 -14.89
C ASP A 23 -6.97 -15.13 -14.01
N GLY A 24 -7.50 -16.19 -14.62
CA GLY A 24 -7.50 -17.59 -14.16
C GLY A 24 -7.93 -18.02 -12.74
N ALA A 25 -8.42 -17.16 -11.84
CA ALA A 25 -8.80 -17.56 -10.49
C ALA A 25 -10.30 -17.90 -10.39
N ILE A 26 -10.64 -19.19 -10.25
CA ILE A 26 -11.95 -19.58 -9.71
C ILE A 26 -11.89 -19.35 -8.19
N TRP A 27 -12.78 -18.49 -7.71
CA TRP A 27 -12.86 -18.04 -6.32
C TRP A 27 -13.17 -19.18 -5.36
N GLU A 28 -12.14 -19.73 -4.72
CA GLU A 28 -12.34 -20.25 -3.37
C GLU A 28 -11.66 -19.28 -2.39
N TRP A 29 -12.51 -18.69 -1.55
CA TRP A 29 -12.19 -17.80 -0.43
C TRP A 29 -11.92 -16.33 -0.79
N VAL A 30 -12.94 -15.66 -1.32
CA VAL A 30 -13.42 -14.46 -0.61
C VAL A 30 -14.26 -15.04 0.51
N VAL A 31 -13.79 -15.02 1.76
CA VAL A 31 -14.78 -15.15 2.85
C VAL A 31 -15.70 -13.96 2.59
N GLU A 32 -16.96 -14.21 2.17
CA GLU A 32 -17.96 -13.15 2.04
C GLU A 32 -17.74 -12.22 3.21
N PRO A 33 -17.47 -10.92 3.02
CA PRO A 33 -17.21 -10.03 4.13
C PRO A 33 -18.20 -10.31 5.28
N GLN A 34 -17.74 -10.89 6.40
CA GLN A 34 -18.61 -11.35 7.50
C GLN A 34 -18.54 -10.41 8.70
N TYR A 35 -17.60 -9.46 8.65
CA TYR A 35 -17.28 -8.57 9.74
C TYR A 35 -17.77 -7.16 9.41
N TYR A 36 -18.12 -6.38 10.42
CA TYR A 36 -18.37 -4.94 10.23
C TYR A 36 -17.09 -4.12 10.33
N ARG A 37 -16.02 -4.73 10.87
CA ARG A 37 -14.67 -4.15 10.91
C ARG A 37 -13.64 -5.27 10.78
N ALA A 38 -12.62 -5.03 9.97
CA ALA A 38 -11.44 -5.87 9.79
C ALA A 38 -10.21 -4.96 9.68
N GLU A 39 -9.16 -5.24 10.44
CA GLU A 39 -7.88 -4.51 10.35
C GLU A 39 -6.81 -5.33 9.62
N PRO A 40 -5.79 -4.68 9.02
CA PRO A 40 -4.71 -5.39 8.35
C PRO A 40 -3.98 -6.35 9.29
N PHE A 41 -3.35 -7.36 8.71
CA PHE A 41 -2.50 -8.27 9.48
C PHE A 41 -1.25 -7.53 9.98
N LYS A 42 -0.77 -7.91 11.17
CA LYS A 42 0.55 -7.56 11.69
C LYS A 42 1.03 -8.73 12.54
N ASP A 43 2.23 -9.21 12.27
CA ASP A 43 2.83 -10.38 12.92
C ASP A 43 1.95 -11.64 12.81
N GLY A 44 1.24 -11.80 11.69
CA GLY A 44 0.43 -12.98 11.39
C GLY A 44 -0.94 -13.04 12.07
N LEU A 45 -1.41 -11.95 12.69
CA LEU A 45 -2.76 -11.83 13.27
C LEU A 45 -3.50 -10.61 12.71
N ALA A 46 -4.84 -10.62 12.71
CA ALA A 46 -5.67 -9.46 12.35
C ALA A 46 -6.90 -9.32 13.25
N SER A 47 -7.33 -8.08 13.51
CA SER A 47 -8.50 -7.79 14.37
C SER A 47 -9.80 -7.76 13.56
N VAL A 48 -10.86 -8.38 14.11
CA VAL A 48 -12.17 -8.47 13.46
C VAL A 48 -13.31 -8.20 14.43
N SER A 49 -14.43 -7.65 13.95
CA SER A 49 -15.65 -7.45 14.76
C SER A 49 -16.96 -7.73 14.00
N LYS A 50 -17.97 -8.23 14.71
CA LYS A 50 -19.33 -8.54 14.20
C LYS A 50 -20.43 -7.54 14.62
N GLY A 51 -20.10 -6.41 15.26
CA GLY A 51 -21.10 -5.41 15.69
C GLY A 51 -21.26 -4.18 14.77
N LYS A 52 -22.50 -3.82 14.38
CA LYS A 52 -22.88 -2.56 13.70
C LYS A 52 -23.15 -1.46 14.74
N ILE A 53 -22.14 -0.88 15.39
CA ILE A 53 -22.27 0.41 16.12
C ILE A 53 -23.28 0.45 17.32
N ALA A 54 -24.22 -0.47 17.50
CA ALA A 54 -25.24 -0.43 18.55
C ALA A 54 -24.78 -1.08 19.87
N GLU A 55 -23.62 -1.75 19.89
CA GLU A 55 -23.00 -2.33 21.09
C GLU A 55 -22.15 -1.32 21.90
N TYR A 56 -22.14 -0.02 21.55
CA TYR A 56 -21.29 1.00 22.18
C TYR A 56 -21.66 1.39 23.63
N ALA A 57 -22.76 0.89 24.19
CA ALA A 57 -23.07 1.11 25.62
C ALA A 57 -22.41 0.00 26.45
N ASN A 58 -21.40 0.36 27.26
CA ASN A 58 -20.56 -0.48 28.13
C ASN A 58 -19.46 -1.33 27.42
N GLY A 59 -18.47 -0.66 26.80
CA GLY A 59 -17.15 -1.28 26.59
C GLY A 59 -16.72 -1.61 25.15
N GLY A 60 -17.32 -0.99 24.14
CA GLY A 60 -16.85 -1.07 22.74
C GLY A 60 -17.30 -2.32 21.95
N PRO A 61 -17.05 -2.37 20.63
CA PRO A 61 -17.44 -3.49 19.79
C PRO A 61 -16.64 -4.72 20.20
N LYS A 62 -17.29 -5.89 20.32
CA LYS A 62 -16.56 -7.12 20.62
C LYS A 62 -15.63 -7.46 19.47
N MET A 63 -14.35 -7.59 19.79
CA MET A 63 -13.28 -7.87 18.84
C MET A 63 -12.69 -9.25 19.11
N GLY A 64 -12.26 -9.92 18.04
CA GLY A 64 -11.49 -11.16 18.07
C GLY A 64 -10.25 -11.03 17.18
N LEU A 65 -9.39 -12.05 17.22
CA LEU A 65 -8.22 -12.16 16.33
C LEU A 65 -8.35 -13.38 15.42
N ILE A 66 -8.06 -13.17 14.14
CA ILE A 66 -7.86 -14.24 13.18
C ILE A 66 -6.37 -14.42 12.85
N ASN A 67 -5.97 -15.63 12.46
CA ASN A 67 -4.64 -15.91 11.94
C ASN A 67 -4.58 -15.76 10.40
N THR A 68 -3.41 -15.93 9.80
CA THR A 68 -3.21 -15.85 8.32
C THR A 68 -3.94 -16.94 7.51
N LYS A 69 -4.60 -17.90 8.16
CA LYS A 69 -5.49 -18.87 7.51
C LYS A 69 -6.96 -18.43 7.54
N GLY A 70 -7.26 -17.31 8.22
CA GLY A 70 -8.62 -16.85 8.47
C GLY A 70 -9.28 -17.51 9.69
N ASP A 71 -8.57 -18.36 10.43
CA ASP A 71 -9.15 -19.03 11.60
C ASP A 71 -9.23 -18.05 12.78
N LEU A 72 -10.38 -18.01 13.46
CA LEU A 72 -10.54 -17.28 14.71
C LEU A 72 -9.72 -17.94 15.82
N VAL A 73 -8.57 -17.36 16.14
CA VAL A 73 -7.67 -17.85 17.20
C VAL A 73 -7.90 -17.18 18.55
N VAL A 74 -8.57 -16.01 18.55
CA VAL A 74 -9.00 -15.31 19.75
C VAL A 74 -10.49 -15.00 19.64
N PRO A 75 -11.32 -15.43 20.61
CA PRO A 75 -12.77 -15.29 20.53
C PRO A 75 -13.21 -13.82 20.49
N MET A 76 -14.35 -13.57 19.84
CA MET A 76 -14.93 -12.22 19.70
C MET A 76 -15.64 -11.77 20.99
N GLU A 77 -14.86 -11.50 22.03
CA GLU A 77 -15.38 -11.06 23.33
C GLU A 77 -14.54 -9.97 24.01
N TYR A 78 -13.53 -9.45 23.33
CA TYR A 78 -12.63 -8.43 23.87
C TYR A 78 -13.10 -7.02 23.49
N SER A 79 -12.90 -6.09 24.41
CA SER A 79 -13.32 -4.69 24.29
C SER A 79 -12.35 -3.84 23.47
N TRP A 80 -11.08 -4.24 23.44
CA TRP A 80 -10.02 -3.52 22.75
C TRP A 80 -8.87 -4.46 22.37
N ILE A 81 -8.19 -4.12 21.27
CA ILE A 81 -7.00 -4.79 20.75
C ILE A 81 -6.01 -3.69 20.35
N GLY A 82 -4.74 -3.84 20.73
CA GLY A 82 -3.68 -2.93 20.32
C GLY A 82 -2.30 -3.50 20.63
N GLU A 83 -1.30 -2.63 20.71
CA GLU A 83 0.11 -3.03 20.88
C GLU A 83 0.72 -2.42 22.14
N GLN A 84 1.43 -3.24 22.91
CA GLN A 84 2.14 -2.85 24.12
C GLN A 84 3.49 -3.59 24.17
N ASP A 85 4.59 -2.83 24.27
CA ASP A 85 5.97 -3.37 24.29
C ASP A 85 6.31 -4.30 23.11
N GLY A 86 5.83 -3.99 21.90
CA GLY A 86 6.04 -4.82 20.71
C GLY A 86 5.27 -6.14 20.72
N GLN A 87 4.31 -6.31 21.65
CA GLN A 87 3.41 -7.44 21.70
C GLN A 87 1.98 -6.98 21.45
N ARG A 88 1.23 -7.73 20.63
CA ARG A 88 -0.21 -7.54 20.52
C ARG A 88 -0.87 -7.94 21.84
N VAL A 89 -1.72 -7.05 22.34
CA VAL A 89 -2.48 -7.22 23.56
C VAL A 89 -3.97 -7.05 23.27
N VAL A 90 -4.79 -7.85 23.94
CA VAL A 90 -6.23 -7.59 24.02
C VAL A 90 -6.58 -7.22 25.44
N SER A 91 -7.64 -6.44 25.59
CA SER A 91 -8.21 -6.15 26.89
C SER A 91 -9.70 -6.48 26.94
N LYS A 92 -10.12 -7.00 28.09
CA LYS A 92 -11.53 -7.28 28.39
C LYS A 92 -11.90 -6.45 29.61
N THR A 93 -12.94 -5.67 29.47
CA THR A 93 -13.58 -5.02 30.60
C THR A 93 -14.35 -6.10 31.37
N ILE A 94 -14.05 -6.29 32.64
CA ILE A 94 -14.80 -7.20 33.51
C ILE A 94 -15.26 -6.45 34.76
N VAL A 95 -16.38 -6.92 35.32
CA VAL A 95 -16.87 -6.45 36.61
C VAL A 95 -15.89 -6.95 37.68
N ARG A 96 -15.53 -6.07 38.62
CA ARG A 96 -14.64 -6.40 39.72
C ARG A 96 -15.27 -7.49 40.60
N GLU A 97 -14.61 -8.65 40.69
CA GLU A 97 -14.98 -9.72 41.63
C GLU A 97 -14.21 -9.55 42.96
N GLU A 98 -14.77 -10.10 44.05
CA GLU A 98 -14.14 -10.07 45.37
C GLU A 98 -12.86 -10.91 45.36
N GLY A 99 -11.69 -10.25 45.46
CA GLY A 99 -10.37 -10.88 45.45
C GLY A 99 -9.43 -10.49 44.29
N ASP A 100 -9.86 -9.61 43.38
CA ASP A 100 -9.00 -9.12 42.29
C ASP A 100 -8.00 -8.03 42.77
N GLU A 101 -6.70 -8.33 42.75
CA GLU A 101 -5.60 -7.43 43.20
C GLU A 101 -4.77 -6.81 42.05
N ASP A 102 -4.83 -7.33 40.82
CA ASP A 102 -3.84 -7.07 39.77
C ASP A 102 -4.32 -6.21 38.56
N GLY A 103 -5.48 -5.54 38.64
CA GLY A 103 -6.12 -4.83 37.51
C GLY A 103 -6.10 -3.30 37.58
N VAL A 104 -6.14 -2.63 36.43
CA VAL A 104 -6.32 -1.15 36.34
C VAL A 104 -7.81 -0.83 36.21
N ASN A 105 -8.33 0.04 37.09
CA ASN A 105 -9.70 0.57 36.99
C ASN A 105 -9.79 1.58 35.85
N ILE A 106 -10.76 1.41 34.95
CA ILE A 106 -10.97 2.35 33.84
C ILE A 106 -12.34 3.05 33.87
N GLY A 107 -13.23 2.69 34.81
CA GLY A 107 -14.56 3.30 34.92
C GLY A 107 -15.46 2.66 35.98
N TRP A 108 -16.75 2.98 35.91
CA TRP A 108 -17.82 2.48 36.78
C TRP A 108 -19.00 2.00 35.91
N ASP A 109 -19.63 0.88 36.26
CA ASP A 109 -20.87 0.40 35.63
C ASP A 109 -22.08 1.24 36.11
N ALA A 110 -23.25 1.06 35.49
CA ALA A 110 -24.47 1.81 35.75
C ALA A 110 -24.97 1.70 37.20
N ASP A 111 -24.57 0.66 37.92
CA ASP A 111 -24.86 0.44 39.34
C ASP A 111 -23.78 0.98 40.29
N GLY A 112 -22.73 1.62 39.75
CA GLY A 112 -21.62 2.16 40.53
C GLY A 112 -20.55 1.13 40.89
N THR A 113 -20.51 -0.03 40.22
CA THR A 113 -19.45 -1.02 40.42
C THR A 113 -18.21 -0.65 39.59
N PRO A 114 -16.98 -0.58 40.17
CA PRO A 114 -15.78 -0.32 39.39
C PRO A 114 -15.53 -1.45 38.39
N ILE A 115 -15.25 -1.09 37.14
CA ILE A 115 -14.86 -2.05 36.10
C ILE A 115 -13.35 -2.06 35.95
N ILE A 116 -12.77 -3.25 35.99
CA ILE A 116 -11.34 -3.46 35.80
C ILE A 116 -11.06 -3.91 34.37
N THR A 117 -9.94 -3.45 33.84
CA THR A 117 -9.40 -3.99 32.59
C THR A 117 -8.36 -5.03 32.91
N LYS A 118 -8.56 -6.26 32.44
CA LYS A 118 -7.51 -7.27 32.39
C LYS A 118 -6.94 -7.31 30.98
N SER A 119 -5.62 -7.45 30.89
CA SER A 119 -4.89 -7.48 29.62
C SER A 119 -4.17 -8.81 29.45
N TRP A 120 -4.20 -9.34 28.23
CA TRP A 120 -3.51 -10.55 27.85
C TRP A 120 -2.63 -10.31 26.63
N SER A 121 -1.47 -10.95 26.63
CA SER A 121 -0.54 -11.02 25.49
C SER A 121 -0.73 -12.34 24.76
N PHE A 122 -0.32 -12.38 23.50
CA PHE A 122 -0.39 -13.58 22.66
C PHE A 122 0.95 -13.86 22.02
N ASP A 123 1.27 -15.14 21.87
CA ASP A 123 2.33 -15.56 20.96
C ASP A 123 1.83 -15.62 19.51
N LYS A 124 2.75 -15.81 18.55
CA LYS A 124 2.43 -15.94 17.11
C LYS A 124 1.49 -17.11 16.77
N LYS A 125 1.15 -17.97 17.75
CA LYS A 125 0.21 -19.10 17.60
C LYS A 125 -1.15 -18.82 18.24
N GLY A 126 -1.39 -17.60 18.74
CA GLY A 126 -2.64 -17.19 19.37
C GLY A 126 -2.80 -17.65 20.81
N LYS A 127 -1.73 -18.11 21.47
CA LYS A 127 -1.83 -18.57 22.87
C LYS A 127 -1.81 -17.40 23.84
N LEU A 128 -2.87 -17.30 24.65
CA LEU A 128 -3.04 -16.29 25.71
C LEU A 128 -2.06 -16.47 26.88
N LYS A 129 -1.42 -15.39 27.30
CA LYS A 129 -0.70 -15.28 28.58
C LYS A 129 -1.10 -13.98 29.29
N ILE A 130 -1.52 -14.08 30.55
CA ILE A 130 -1.82 -12.92 31.40
C ILE A 130 -0.58 -12.03 31.46
N VAL A 131 -0.77 -10.74 31.13
CA VAL A 131 0.26 -9.73 31.28
C VAL A 131 0.25 -9.33 32.75
N LYS A 132 1.31 -9.61 33.50
CA LYS A 132 1.49 -8.94 34.80
C LYS A 132 1.52 -7.43 34.52
N PRO A 133 0.80 -6.58 35.29
CA PRO A 133 0.94 -5.15 35.13
C PRO A 133 2.43 -4.82 35.23
N LYS A 134 2.96 -4.24 34.16
CA LYS A 134 4.36 -3.82 34.12
C LYS A 134 4.49 -2.68 35.10
N GLU A 135 5.55 -2.70 35.92
CA GLU A 135 6.01 -1.51 36.62
C GLU A 135 6.05 -0.34 35.63
N ASP A 136 5.59 0.81 36.10
CA ASP A 136 5.38 2.02 35.34
C ASP A 136 6.48 2.23 34.30
N ARG A 137 6.13 2.60 33.06
CA ARG A 137 7.14 2.86 32.00
C ARG A 137 8.17 3.93 32.43
N PHE A 138 7.79 4.75 33.42
CA PHE A 138 8.66 5.64 34.17
C PHE A 138 9.72 4.96 35.04
N ALA A 139 9.86 3.64 35.10
CA ALA A 139 10.97 2.98 35.80
C ALA A 139 12.08 2.52 34.84
N TRP A 140 11.72 2.20 33.58
CA TRP A 140 12.62 1.68 32.55
C TRP A 140 13.48 2.76 31.88
N THR A 141 13.03 4.01 31.90
CA THR A 141 13.68 5.13 31.21
C THR A 141 14.86 5.74 31.99
N TRP A 142 15.22 5.25 33.18
CA TRP A 142 16.11 5.99 34.09
C TRP A 142 17.48 5.34 34.29
N GLU A 143 17.64 4.03 34.08
CA GLU A 143 18.90 3.31 34.33
C GLU A 143 19.78 3.09 33.09
N VAL A 144 19.29 3.38 31.88
CA VAL A 144 19.99 3.02 30.62
C VAL A 144 20.84 4.17 30.05
N PHE A 145 20.76 5.39 30.60
CA PHE A 145 20.90 6.62 29.79
C PHE A 145 22.07 7.58 30.11
N ALA A 146 22.97 7.22 31.04
CA ALA A 146 24.22 7.98 31.28
C ALA A 146 25.40 7.05 31.68
N GLY A 147 25.27 5.75 31.38
CA GLY A 147 26.06 4.69 32.00
C GLY A 147 25.42 4.19 33.31
N LYS A 148 25.68 2.92 33.67
CA LYS A 148 25.02 2.23 34.81
C LYS A 148 25.27 2.91 36.17
N ASP A 149 26.27 3.78 36.25
CA ASP A 149 26.74 4.44 37.46
C ASP A 149 26.40 5.93 37.53
N ALA A 150 25.42 6.42 36.75
CA ALA A 150 25.01 7.83 36.74
C ALA A 150 23.49 8.00 36.91
N THR A 151 23.08 9.13 37.49
CA THR A 151 21.67 9.51 37.67
C THR A 151 21.48 11.01 37.45
N TRP A 152 20.29 11.41 37.01
CA TRP A 152 19.95 12.81 36.83
C TRP A 152 19.58 13.46 38.17
N PHE A 153 19.80 14.75 38.29
CA PHE A 153 19.33 15.56 39.43
C PHE A 153 18.85 16.91 38.94
N ARG A 154 17.97 17.54 39.72
CA ARG A 154 17.50 18.92 39.48
C ARG A 154 18.12 19.87 40.48
N ASN A 155 18.24 21.14 40.10
CA ASN A 155 18.67 22.18 41.02
C ASN A 155 17.54 22.49 42.03
N ASP A 156 17.87 22.64 43.31
CA ASP A 156 16.92 22.87 44.40
C ASP A 156 16.17 24.20 44.26
N ASP A 157 16.79 25.20 43.61
CA ASP A 157 16.22 26.54 43.45
C ASP A 157 15.39 26.71 42.16
N GLN A 158 15.51 25.77 41.21
CA GLN A 158 14.85 25.85 39.90
C GLN A 158 14.53 24.44 39.38
N GLU A 159 13.26 24.03 39.51
CA GLU A 159 12.75 22.70 39.12
C GLU A 159 12.94 22.34 37.62
N SER A 160 13.39 23.29 36.81
CA SER A 160 13.57 23.13 35.36
C SER A 160 14.98 22.70 34.94
N TYR A 161 16.00 22.86 35.78
CA TYR A 161 17.37 22.57 35.38
C TYR A 161 17.79 21.14 35.72
N ILE A 162 18.46 20.48 34.79
CA ILE A 162 18.84 19.07 34.83
C ILE A 162 20.35 18.97 34.76
N GLY A 163 20.92 18.17 35.67
CA GLY A 163 22.33 17.79 35.71
C GLY A 163 22.49 16.28 35.85
N VAL A 164 23.73 15.80 35.75
CA VAL A 164 24.08 14.37 35.85
C VAL A 164 25.13 14.21 36.95
N LYS A 165 24.93 13.23 37.83
CA LYS A 165 25.90 12.88 38.87
C LYS A 165 26.13 11.39 38.91
N ASN A 166 27.29 10.96 39.40
CA ASN A 166 27.59 9.57 39.64
C ASN A 166 26.66 9.02 40.75
N LYS A 167 25.99 7.91 40.48
CA LYS A 167 25.03 7.23 41.37
C LYS A 167 25.70 6.70 42.63
N THR A 168 26.97 6.27 42.54
CA THR A 168 27.73 5.65 43.63
C THR A 168 28.49 6.69 44.47
N THR A 169 29.19 7.62 43.82
CA THR A 169 30.02 8.61 44.53
C THR A 169 29.28 9.91 44.85
N GLY A 170 28.17 10.19 44.16
CA GLY A 170 27.44 11.46 44.26
C GLY A 170 28.13 12.64 43.55
N GLU A 171 29.28 12.40 42.92
CA GLU A 171 30.05 13.42 42.20
C GLU A 171 29.26 13.98 41.01
N VAL A 172 29.19 15.30 40.89
CA VAL A 172 28.53 15.97 39.76
C VAL A 172 29.41 15.82 38.51
N ILE A 173 28.86 15.17 37.49
CA ILE A 173 29.49 14.95 36.18
C ILE A 173 29.11 16.13 35.27
N ILE A 174 27.81 16.42 35.18
CA ILE A 174 27.25 17.57 34.46
C ILE A 174 26.49 18.43 35.47
N PRO A 175 26.81 19.73 35.63
CA PRO A 175 26.06 20.61 36.52
C PRO A 175 24.60 20.77 36.06
N ALA A 176 23.69 21.01 37.01
CA ALA A 176 22.28 21.24 36.71
C ALA A 176 22.05 22.64 36.13
N MET A 177 22.41 22.81 34.85
CA MET A 177 22.39 24.10 34.14
C MET A 177 21.70 24.05 32.76
N TYR A 178 21.18 22.89 32.36
CA TYR A 178 20.40 22.72 31.13
C TYR A 178 18.93 22.53 31.45
N ASP A 179 18.02 23.08 30.64
CA ASP A 179 16.59 22.85 30.83
C ASP A 179 16.14 21.52 30.21
N GLN A 180 16.89 21.04 29.21
CA GLN A 180 16.78 19.71 28.62
C GLN A 180 18.17 19.13 28.37
N LEU A 181 18.35 17.86 28.71
CA LEU A 181 19.56 17.11 28.42
C LEU A 181 19.15 15.72 27.93
N THR A 182 19.62 15.32 26.75
CA THR A 182 19.41 13.96 26.27
C THR A 182 20.37 13.00 26.96
N PRO A 183 20.07 11.70 26.95
CA PRO A 183 21.03 10.67 27.32
C PRO A 183 22.39 10.81 26.61
N PHE A 184 23.47 10.43 27.29
CA PHE A 184 24.77 10.29 26.66
C PHE A 184 24.80 9.03 25.80
N SER A 185 25.16 9.19 24.54
CA SER A 185 25.39 8.08 23.60
C SER A 185 26.76 8.25 22.97
N GLU A 186 27.60 7.22 23.08
CA GLU A 186 29.00 7.25 22.60
C GLU A 186 29.83 8.45 23.12
N GLY A 187 29.50 8.96 24.31
CA GLY A 187 30.21 10.07 24.96
C GLY A 187 29.63 11.47 24.71
N TYR A 188 28.53 11.60 23.95
CA TYR A 188 27.91 12.91 23.65
C TYR A 188 26.43 12.97 24.02
N ALA A 189 25.94 14.16 24.36
CA ALA A 189 24.54 14.46 24.64
C ALA A 189 24.11 15.77 23.98
N ILE A 190 22.84 15.88 23.58
CA ILE A 190 22.22 17.16 23.23
C ILE A 190 21.81 17.84 24.51
N ALA A 191 22.22 19.10 24.64
CA ALA A 191 21.84 19.97 25.73
C ALA A 191 21.06 21.14 25.17
N ARG A 192 20.08 21.62 25.95
CA ARG A 192 19.32 22.83 25.67
C ARG A 192 19.49 23.81 26.81
N ASN A 193 19.67 25.07 26.45
CA ASN A 193 19.74 26.17 27.41
C ASN A 193 18.34 26.79 27.61
N TYR A 194 18.26 27.70 28.57
CA TYR A 194 17.02 28.39 28.91
C TYR A 194 16.45 29.25 27.78
N ASP A 195 17.30 29.72 26.86
CA ASP A 195 16.90 30.48 25.68
C ASP A 195 16.45 29.56 24.52
N GLU A 196 16.15 28.30 24.84
CA GLU A 196 15.73 27.23 23.92
C GLU A 196 16.78 26.83 22.86
N GLY A 197 17.97 27.42 22.93
CA GLY A 197 19.11 27.08 22.09
C GLY A 197 19.65 25.70 22.43
N MET A 198 19.76 24.84 21.42
CA MET A 198 20.30 23.50 21.53
C MET A 198 21.72 23.40 20.98
N GLY A 199 22.49 22.47 21.53
CA GLY A 199 23.85 22.17 21.15
C GLY A 199 24.25 20.77 21.61
N ILE A 200 25.52 20.43 21.45
CA ILE A 200 26.07 19.11 21.81
C ILE A 200 27.18 19.31 22.82
N ILE A 201 27.13 18.49 23.88
CA ILE A 201 28.17 18.42 24.91
C ILE A 201 28.77 17.03 24.97
N ASP A 202 30.01 16.93 25.46
CA ASP A 202 30.62 15.65 25.84
C ASP A 202 30.33 15.27 27.31
N ASP A 203 30.77 14.08 27.70
CA ASP A 203 30.59 13.50 29.05
C ASP A 203 31.32 14.26 30.18
N LYS A 204 32.06 15.32 29.84
CA LYS A 204 32.75 16.23 30.77
C LYS A 204 32.17 17.64 30.73
N ASN A 205 31.01 17.81 30.10
CA ASN A 205 30.34 19.10 29.92
C ASN A 205 31.10 20.09 29.01
N ASN A 206 32.00 19.62 28.15
CA ASN A 206 32.58 20.48 27.13
C ASN A 206 31.55 20.70 26.01
N ILE A 207 31.31 21.95 25.65
CA ILE A 207 30.43 22.31 24.54
C ILE A 207 31.16 22.01 23.24
N ILE A 208 30.71 20.98 22.52
CA ILE A 208 31.21 20.57 21.20
C ILE A 208 30.52 21.38 20.11
N ILE A 209 29.19 21.51 20.20
CA ILE A 209 28.38 22.36 19.34
C ILE A 209 27.71 23.42 20.22
N PRO A 210 27.87 24.72 19.93
CA PRO A 210 27.28 25.81 20.72
C PRO A 210 25.77 25.66 20.93
N LEU A 211 25.25 26.13 22.07
CA LEU A 211 23.84 26.04 22.46
C LEU A 211 23.00 27.14 21.79
N GLU A 212 23.00 27.20 20.47
CA GLU A 212 22.36 28.28 19.68
C GLU A 212 21.64 27.76 18.44
N TYR A 213 21.58 26.44 18.26
CA TYR A 213 20.97 25.81 17.09
C TYR A 213 19.62 25.20 17.43
N ALA A 214 18.82 24.95 16.39
CA ALA A 214 17.73 24.00 16.47
C ALA A 214 18.26 22.61 16.08
N ILE A 215 18.17 21.65 17.01
CA ILE A 215 18.52 20.24 16.77
C ILE A 215 17.24 19.43 16.92
N TRP A 216 16.77 18.81 15.84
CA TRP A 216 15.47 18.14 15.87
C TRP A 216 15.52 16.73 16.47
N ASN A 217 14.53 16.41 17.31
CA ASN A 217 14.48 15.19 18.13
C ASN A 217 14.09 13.91 17.37
N SER A 218 13.48 13.95 16.18
CA SER A 218 13.05 12.70 15.52
C SER A 218 14.18 11.92 14.85
N PHE A 219 15.40 12.43 14.95
CA PHE A 219 16.63 11.71 14.63
C PHE A 219 17.37 11.22 15.89
N ILE A 220 16.69 11.17 17.06
CA ILE A 220 17.19 10.47 18.25
C ILE A 220 17.07 8.95 18.05
N ASN A 221 18.20 8.31 17.72
CA ASN A 221 18.64 6.95 18.08
C ASN A 221 17.60 5.81 18.10
N ASP A 222 17.81 4.81 17.24
CA ASP A 222 17.09 3.52 17.16
C ASP A 222 16.99 2.76 18.50
N GLN A 223 17.83 3.05 19.50
CA GLN A 223 17.75 2.36 20.81
C GLN A 223 16.49 2.70 21.64
N LEU A 224 15.65 3.65 21.20
CA LEU A 224 14.40 4.02 21.85
C LEU A 224 13.13 3.56 21.12
N LEU A 225 13.25 3.00 19.91
CA LEU A 225 12.12 2.49 19.14
C LEU A 225 12.23 0.97 19.10
N GLY A 226 11.12 0.28 19.38
CA GLY A 226 11.09 -1.18 19.45
C GLY A 226 11.56 -1.86 18.15
N PRO A 227 11.68 -3.20 18.13
CA PRO A 227 12.28 -3.99 17.03
C PRO A 227 11.57 -3.92 15.66
N ASN A 228 10.62 -2.99 15.45
CA ASN A 228 9.67 -2.98 14.34
C ASN A 228 9.63 -1.67 13.52
N GLU A 229 10.62 -0.78 13.62
CA GLU A 229 10.71 0.42 12.76
C GLU A 229 11.63 0.16 11.54
N PRO A 230 11.38 0.80 10.39
CA PRO A 230 11.90 0.38 9.09
C PRO A 230 13.38 0.72 8.86
N ASP A 231 14.04 -0.11 8.02
CA ASP A 231 15.50 -0.12 7.73
C ASP A 231 16.12 1.24 7.32
N TYR A 232 15.33 2.25 6.96
CA TYR A 232 15.78 3.55 6.47
C TYR A 232 16.64 4.32 7.50
N MET A 233 16.39 4.13 8.80
CA MET A 233 17.16 4.81 9.86
C MET A 233 18.49 4.11 10.17
N LEU A 234 18.61 2.81 9.88
CA LEU A 234 19.82 2.01 10.12
C LEU A 234 21.00 2.41 9.21
N GLU A 235 20.74 2.95 8.02
CA GLU A 235 21.79 3.42 7.10
C GLU A 235 22.54 4.65 7.63
N ILE A 236 21.86 5.51 8.39
CA ILE A 236 22.45 6.70 9.03
C ILE A 236 23.27 6.29 10.26
N THR A 237 22.80 5.28 11.01
CA THR A 237 23.48 4.78 12.22
C THR A 237 24.75 3.96 11.92
N GLY A 238 24.86 3.38 10.72
CA GLY A 238 26.05 2.66 10.25
C GLY A 238 27.25 3.54 9.86
N ASN A 239 27.07 4.86 9.67
CA ASN A 239 28.06 5.74 9.02
C ASN A 239 28.59 6.90 9.89
N ASN A 240 28.43 6.88 11.22
CA ASN A 240 28.91 7.96 12.12
C ASN A 240 28.28 9.35 11.89
N LEU A 241 27.11 9.43 11.25
CA LEU A 241 26.43 10.70 10.97
C LEU A 241 25.50 11.11 12.12
N THR A 242 25.40 12.41 12.38
CA THR A 242 24.56 13.01 13.42
C THR A 242 23.63 14.06 12.81
N ARG A 243 22.32 13.81 12.90
CA ARG A 243 21.15 14.71 12.95
C ARG A 243 21.22 16.07 12.21
N GLY A 244 20.14 16.40 11.49
CA GLY A 244 19.97 17.73 10.91
C GLY A 244 20.04 18.85 11.96
N ILE A 245 20.98 19.78 11.78
CA ILE A 245 21.10 21.04 12.52
C ILE A 245 20.52 22.14 11.67
N SER A 246 19.68 23.01 12.24
CA SER A 246 19.19 24.21 11.56
C SER A 246 19.45 25.49 12.35
N LYS A 247 19.71 26.57 11.60
CA LYS A 247 19.91 27.93 12.09
C LYS A 247 19.80 28.90 10.93
N ASP A 248 19.16 30.05 11.18
CA ASP A 248 19.04 31.18 10.25
C ASP A 248 18.42 30.81 8.89
N GLY A 249 17.42 29.93 8.88
CA GLY A 249 16.73 29.47 7.68
C GLY A 249 17.50 28.43 6.87
N LYS A 250 18.58 27.87 7.43
CA LYS A 250 19.46 26.92 6.76
C LYS A 250 19.68 25.69 7.63
N TRP A 251 19.88 24.55 6.99
CA TRP A 251 20.25 23.31 7.67
C TRP A 251 21.53 22.69 7.11
N GLY A 252 22.13 21.85 7.95
CA GLY A 252 23.33 21.09 7.69
C GLY A 252 23.36 19.82 8.56
N LEU A 253 24.40 19.03 8.38
CA LEU A 253 24.62 17.74 9.03
C LEU A 253 26.04 17.72 9.59
N ILE A 254 26.19 17.23 10.80
CA ILE A 254 27.49 17.00 11.43
C ILE A 254 27.69 15.50 11.65
N ASP A 255 28.91 15.05 11.85
CA ASP A 255 29.19 13.69 12.28
C ASP A 255 29.11 13.58 13.83
N LYS A 256 29.37 12.39 14.37
CA LYS A 256 29.39 12.16 15.82
C LYS A 256 30.48 12.91 16.58
N LYS A 257 31.51 13.43 15.89
CA LYS A 257 32.59 14.23 16.48
C LYS A 257 32.28 15.71 16.48
N GLY A 258 31.14 16.12 15.91
CA GLY A 258 30.79 17.52 15.72
C GLY A 258 31.43 18.16 14.48
N GLU A 259 32.00 17.36 13.57
CA GLU A 259 32.56 17.85 12.31
C GLU A 259 31.47 17.99 11.25
N TRP A 260 31.47 19.07 10.47
CA TRP A 260 30.49 19.26 9.40
C TRP A 260 30.66 18.25 8.27
N VAL A 261 29.60 17.50 7.99
CA VAL A 261 29.45 16.65 6.80
C VAL A 261 28.75 17.45 5.71
N VAL A 262 27.67 18.12 6.09
CA VAL A 262 26.94 19.07 5.24
C VAL A 262 26.92 20.42 5.96
N PRO A 263 27.65 21.46 5.52
CA PRO A 263 27.57 22.77 6.14
C PRO A 263 26.14 23.36 6.07
N LEU A 264 25.80 24.34 6.93
CA LEU A 264 24.52 25.08 6.88
C LEU A 264 24.31 25.76 5.51
N THR A 265 23.75 25.03 4.56
CA THR A 265 23.77 25.38 3.13
C THR A 265 22.38 25.35 2.51
N TYR A 266 21.58 24.36 2.91
CA TYR A 266 20.27 24.06 2.32
C TYR A 266 19.16 24.70 3.13
N ASP A 267 18.04 25.02 2.48
CA ASP A 267 16.90 25.68 3.11
C ASP A 267 16.25 24.75 4.13
N SER A 268 16.07 25.24 5.35
CA SER A 268 15.26 24.58 6.39
C SER A 268 13.78 24.93 6.23
N GLN A 269 12.89 24.14 6.83
CA GLN A 269 11.46 24.47 6.88
C GLN A 269 11.01 24.82 8.31
N LYS A 270 10.00 25.69 8.42
CA LYS A 270 9.33 25.94 9.69
C LYS A 270 8.18 24.97 9.85
N THR A 271 8.16 24.24 10.96
CA THR A 271 7.13 23.27 11.30
C THR A 271 6.53 23.63 12.65
N ASN A 272 5.20 23.65 12.72
CA ASN A 272 4.50 23.80 13.98
C ASN A 272 4.38 22.44 14.66
N LEU A 273 5.02 22.29 15.82
CA LEU A 273 4.84 21.15 16.69
C LEU A 273 3.99 21.59 17.87
N SER A 274 2.85 20.94 18.09
CA SER A 274 1.83 21.33 19.09
C SER A 274 2.39 21.65 20.48
N ASP A 275 3.51 21.02 20.85
CA ASP A 275 4.13 21.12 22.17
C ASP A 275 5.31 22.11 22.21
N PHE A 276 5.81 22.57 21.06
CA PHE A 276 7.02 23.39 20.93
C PHE A 276 6.84 24.67 20.08
N GLY A 277 5.64 24.89 19.52
CA GLY A 277 5.40 26.02 18.62
C GLY A 277 6.08 25.85 17.26
N ASP A 278 6.31 26.98 16.57
CA ASP A 278 6.98 26.99 15.27
C ASP A 278 8.49 26.84 15.46
N ILE A 279 9.06 25.72 14.99
CA ILE A 279 10.50 25.48 15.01
C ILE A 279 11.05 25.33 13.59
N GLU A 280 12.30 25.73 13.41
CA GLU A 280 13.05 25.49 12.18
C GLU A 280 13.62 24.07 12.19
N VAL A 281 13.41 23.31 11.11
CA VAL A 281 13.88 21.93 10.97
C VAL A 281 14.64 21.72 9.67
N GLY A 282 15.73 20.98 9.75
CA GLY A 282 16.37 20.38 8.58
C GLY A 282 15.48 19.28 7.99
N VAL A 283 15.38 19.22 6.66
CA VAL A 283 14.41 18.39 5.92
C VAL A 283 15.04 17.30 5.06
N ALA A 284 16.33 17.00 5.24
CA ALA A 284 16.97 15.92 4.50
C ALA A 284 16.69 14.57 5.16
N ASP A 285 15.76 13.83 4.55
CA ASP A 285 15.54 12.42 4.84
C ASP A 285 16.47 11.60 3.94
N PHE A 286 17.46 10.93 4.53
CA PHE A 286 18.28 9.98 3.77
C PHE A 286 17.55 8.66 3.61
N SER A 287 17.46 8.15 2.38
CA SER A 287 16.81 6.89 2.08
C SER A 287 17.54 6.16 0.96
N GLY A 288 18.09 4.98 1.25
CA GLY A 288 18.96 4.24 0.34
C GLY A 288 20.22 5.02 -0.04
N GLY A 289 20.85 5.69 0.90
CA GLY A 289 22.14 6.38 0.70
C GLY A 289 22.10 7.72 -0.06
N ILE A 290 20.92 8.29 -0.32
CA ILE A 290 20.75 9.63 -0.93
C ILE A 290 19.69 10.44 -0.19
N ALA A 291 19.69 11.76 -0.34
CA ALA A 291 18.65 12.65 0.19
C ALA A 291 18.28 13.76 -0.80
N THR A 292 17.04 14.24 -0.72
CA THR A 292 16.60 15.43 -1.46
C THR A 292 16.77 16.68 -0.61
N VAL A 293 17.28 17.74 -1.22
CA VAL A 293 17.60 18.99 -0.54
C VAL A 293 17.06 20.18 -1.31
N GLN A 294 16.66 21.22 -0.58
CA GLN A 294 16.16 22.46 -1.16
C GLN A 294 17.19 23.58 -1.00
N LYS A 295 17.35 24.41 -2.02
CA LYS A 295 18.09 25.68 -1.94
C LYS A 295 17.46 26.69 -2.88
N ASP A 296 17.20 27.88 -2.36
CA ASP A 296 16.58 29.00 -3.07
C ASP A 296 15.26 28.59 -3.77
N GLY A 297 14.47 27.76 -3.08
CA GLY A 297 13.18 27.27 -3.56
C GLY A 297 13.24 26.16 -4.62
N LYS A 298 14.44 25.72 -5.03
CA LYS A 298 14.66 24.61 -5.97
C LYS A 298 15.23 23.39 -5.27
N TRP A 299 15.00 22.22 -5.85
CA TRP A 299 15.39 20.93 -5.28
C TRP A 299 16.54 20.28 -6.06
N GLY A 300 17.38 19.55 -5.33
CA GLY A 300 18.45 18.69 -5.85
C GLY A 300 18.58 17.43 -4.99
N VAL A 301 19.51 16.56 -5.37
CA VAL A 301 19.79 15.30 -4.68
C VAL A 301 21.26 15.28 -4.26
N ILE A 302 21.52 14.82 -3.03
CA ILE A 302 22.87 14.64 -2.47
C ILE A 302 23.11 13.22 -1.98
N ASP A 303 24.38 12.83 -1.89
CA ASP A 303 24.79 11.61 -1.20
C ASP A 303 24.93 11.82 0.31
N THR A 304 25.22 10.74 1.04
CA THR A 304 25.44 10.73 2.50
C THR A 304 26.63 11.59 2.97
N GLN A 305 27.51 12.02 2.08
CA GLN A 305 28.62 12.93 2.37
C GLN A 305 28.28 14.39 2.04
N GLY A 306 27.07 14.69 1.57
CA GLY A 306 26.67 16.02 1.15
C GLY A 306 27.05 16.39 -0.27
N ASN A 307 27.68 15.49 -1.03
CA ASN A 307 28.05 15.77 -2.39
C ASN A 307 26.80 15.81 -3.27
N SER A 308 26.74 16.78 -4.18
CA SER A 308 25.64 16.89 -5.14
C SER A 308 25.67 15.71 -6.12
N ILE A 309 24.61 14.92 -6.11
CA ILE A 309 24.33 13.87 -7.11
C ILE A 309 23.64 14.49 -8.32
N THR A 310 22.70 15.42 -8.08
CA THR A 310 22.07 16.20 -9.14
C THR A 310 22.15 17.70 -8.85
N PRO A 311 22.18 18.54 -9.90
CA PRO A 311 22.08 19.99 -9.74
C PRO A 311 20.79 20.39 -9.02
N ILE A 312 20.83 21.48 -8.27
CA ILE A 312 19.64 22.07 -7.64
C ILE A 312 18.86 22.84 -8.71
N GLN A 313 17.93 22.16 -9.36
CA GLN A 313 17.18 22.69 -10.50
C GLN A 313 15.70 22.27 -10.52
N TYR A 314 15.35 21.23 -9.75
CA TYR A 314 14.02 20.64 -9.77
C TYR A 314 13.00 21.52 -9.05
N GLU A 315 11.76 21.44 -9.49
CA GLU A 315 10.63 22.17 -8.89
C GLU A 315 10.21 21.54 -7.57
N LYS A 316 10.29 20.21 -7.48
CA LYS A 316 10.04 19.40 -6.30
C LYS A 316 10.90 18.14 -6.36
N ALA A 317 11.20 17.57 -5.20
CA ALA A 317 11.85 16.27 -5.13
C ALA A 317 11.40 15.51 -3.87
N PHE A 318 11.37 14.19 -3.97
CA PHE A 318 11.14 13.24 -2.89
C PHE A 318 12.10 12.07 -3.03
N VAL A 319 12.36 11.33 -1.96
CA VAL A 319 13.35 10.25 -1.94
C VAL A 319 12.80 8.98 -1.32
N TRP A 320 13.10 7.84 -1.94
CA TRP A 320 12.65 6.52 -1.53
C TRP A 320 13.68 5.46 -1.92
N ASN A 321 14.27 4.78 -0.94
CA ASN A 321 15.10 3.57 -1.15
C ASN A 321 16.18 3.73 -2.24
N GLY A 322 16.85 4.88 -2.28
CA GLY A 322 17.93 5.11 -3.25
C GLY A 322 17.48 5.66 -4.61
N PHE A 323 16.20 5.99 -4.74
CA PHE A 323 15.63 6.66 -5.89
C PHE A 323 15.05 8.00 -5.46
N ALA A 324 15.13 9.00 -6.33
CA ALA A 324 14.51 10.30 -6.07
C ALA A 324 13.51 10.65 -7.17
N GLY A 325 12.22 10.76 -6.80
CA GLY A 325 11.20 11.31 -7.67
C GLY A 325 11.38 12.82 -7.76
N VAL A 326 11.61 13.33 -8.96
CA VAL A 326 11.95 14.74 -9.21
C VAL A 326 11.00 15.33 -10.24
N ARG A 327 10.61 16.60 -10.05
CA ARG A 327 9.72 17.33 -10.95
C ARG A 327 10.48 18.37 -11.75
N GLN A 328 10.35 18.33 -13.08
CA GLN A 328 10.96 19.27 -14.00
C GLN A 328 9.97 19.64 -15.10
N ASN A 329 9.82 20.93 -15.39
CA ASN A 329 8.91 21.45 -16.41
C ASN A 329 7.47 20.96 -16.21
N GLY A 330 7.01 20.91 -14.96
CA GLY A 330 5.67 20.43 -14.61
C GLY A 330 5.47 18.91 -14.64
N LYS A 331 6.42 18.12 -15.16
CA LYS A 331 6.33 16.65 -15.25
C LYS A 331 7.25 15.96 -14.25
N TRP A 332 6.85 14.79 -13.78
CA TRP A 332 7.61 13.93 -12.88
C TRP A 332 8.45 12.93 -13.66
N GLY A 333 9.64 12.67 -13.12
CA GLY A 333 10.52 11.57 -13.46
C GLY A 333 11.22 11.07 -12.20
N SER A 334 12.17 10.16 -12.35
CA SER A 334 12.95 9.61 -11.24
C SER A 334 14.42 9.51 -11.61
N VAL A 335 15.29 9.76 -10.63
CA VAL A 335 16.74 9.60 -10.76
C VAL A 335 17.28 8.56 -9.78
N ASP A 336 18.31 7.83 -10.18
CA ASP A 336 19.03 6.88 -9.33
C ASP A 336 20.12 7.56 -8.47
N LYS A 337 20.85 6.76 -7.68
CA LYS A 337 21.97 7.23 -6.83
C LYS A 337 23.15 7.82 -7.60
N ALA A 338 23.26 7.55 -8.91
CA ALA A 338 24.27 8.12 -9.77
C ALA A 338 23.78 9.39 -10.50
N GLY A 339 22.53 9.78 -10.27
CA GLY A 339 21.89 10.94 -10.92
C GLY A 339 21.38 10.66 -12.33
N ASN A 340 21.34 9.39 -12.76
CA ASN A 340 20.78 9.03 -14.05
C ASN A 340 19.26 9.07 -13.99
N VAL A 341 18.62 9.62 -15.03
CA VAL A 341 17.17 9.56 -15.18
C VAL A 341 16.77 8.12 -15.52
N VAL A 342 16.09 7.45 -14.58
CA VAL A 342 15.58 6.08 -14.72
C VAL A 342 14.10 6.04 -15.09
N VAL A 343 13.35 7.09 -14.75
CA VAL A 343 11.98 7.30 -15.21
C VAL A 343 11.92 8.65 -15.92
N PRO A 344 11.53 8.71 -17.21
CA PRO A 344 11.55 9.95 -17.98
C PRO A 344 10.54 11.00 -17.46
N PHE A 345 10.83 12.28 -17.71
CA PHE A 345 9.99 13.43 -17.32
C PHE A 345 8.75 13.59 -18.21
N GLU A 346 7.84 12.62 -18.17
CA GLU A 346 6.60 12.65 -18.97
C GLU A 346 5.32 12.43 -18.17
N TYR A 347 5.45 12.13 -16.87
CA TYR A 347 4.33 11.78 -16.00
C TYR A 347 3.75 12.99 -15.26
N ASP A 348 2.45 12.99 -15.03
CA ASP A 348 1.71 14.02 -14.29
C ASP A 348 1.80 13.81 -12.77
N GLY A 349 2.02 12.56 -12.36
CA GLY A 349 2.21 12.12 -10.98
C GLY A 349 3.21 10.97 -10.88
N ILE A 350 3.83 10.82 -9.70
CA ILE A 350 4.76 9.73 -9.38
C ILE A 350 4.55 9.32 -7.93
N GLY A 351 4.51 8.02 -7.69
CA GLY A 351 4.47 7.43 -6.35
C GLY A 351 5.86 7.00 -5.87
N ALA A 352 5.90 6.47 -4.65
CA ALA A 352 7.13 6.00 -4.04
C ALA A 352 7.69 4.77 -4.76
N PHE A 353 9.03 4.65 -4.77
CA PHE A 353 9.67 3.39 -5.16
C PHE A 353 9.40 2.32 -4.10
N SER A 354 8.73 1.24 -4.49
CA SER A 354 8.43 0.11 -3.62
C SER A 354 8.62 -1.20 -4.36
N GLU A 355 9.35 -2.13 -3.74
CA GLU A 355 9.58 -3.49 -4.22
C GLU A 355 9.99 -3.64 -5.71
N GLY A 356 10.79 -2.69 -6.22
CA GLY A 356 11.26 -2.71 -7.61
C GLY A 356 10.30 -2.06 -8.62
N ARG A 357 9.32 -1.29 -8.16
CA ARG A 357 8.30 -0.61 -8.99
C ARG A 357 8.13 0.85 -8.56
N ILE A 358 7.75 1.70 -9.50
CA ILE A 358 7.35 3.09 -9.27
C ILE A 358 5.98 3.29 -9.91
N THR A 359 5.00 3.74 -9.12
CA THR A 359 3.68 4.06 -9.66
C THR A 359 3.73 5.42 -10.34
N VAL A 360 3.06 5.57 -11.47
CA VAL A 360 3.11 6.78 -12.29
C VAL A 360 1.72 7.11 -12.82
N GLU A 361 1.46 8.40 -12.97
CA GLU A 361 0.21 8.91 -13.55
C GLU A 361 0.53 9.63 -14.85
N LYS A 362 -0.26 9.37 -15.90
CA LYS A 362 -0.18 10.09 -17.17
C LYS A 362 -1.59 10.32 -17.70
N SER A 363 -1.91 11.58 -18.02
CA SER A 363 -3.22 11.95 -18.57
C SER A 363 -4.42 11.54 -17.68
N GLY A 364 -4.24 11.49 -16.36
CA GLY A 364 -5.29 11.13 -15.40
C GLY A 364 -5.43 9.63 -15.12
N SER A 365 -4.64 8.77 -15.78
CA SER A 365 -4.62 7.32 -15.52
C SER A 365 -3.32 6.89 -14.85
N TRP A 366 -3.43 5.98 -13.89
CA TRP A 366 -2.35 5.41 -13.11
C TRP A 366 -1.92 4.05 -13.64
N GLY A 367 -0.63 3.78 -13.51
CA GLY A 367 0.03 2.52 -13.82
C GLY A 367 1.35 2.43 -13.05
N ALA A 368 2.26 1.56 -13.48
CA ALA A 368 3.57 1.44 -12.86
C ALA A 368 4.66 1.08 -13.85
N VAL A 369 5.87 1.54 -13.54
CA VAL A 369 7.10 1.26 -14.29
C VAL A 369 8.09 0.46 -13.45
N ASP A 370 8.96 -0.29 -14.12
CA ASP A 370 10.14 -0.89 -13.49
C ASP A 370 11.28 0.14 -13.30
N ILE A 371 12.39 -0.31 -12.71
CA ILE A 371 13.59 0.53 -12.49
C ILE A 371 14.28 1.01 -13.77
N ASN A 372 13.91 0.49 -14.94
CA ASN A 372 14.42 0.92 -16.24
C ASN A 372 13.43 1.85 -16.95
N GLY A 373 12.30 2.20 -16.30
CA GLY A 373 11.25 3.03 -16.88
C GLY A 373 10.30 2.28 -17.81
N ASN A 374 10.37 0.95 -17.90
CA ASN A 374 9.43 0.18 -18.72
C ASN A 374 8.07 0.10 -18.02
N ILE A 375 6.98 0.34 -18.76
CA ILE A 375 5.62 0.14 -18.24
C ILE A 375 5.41 -1.35 -17.98
N VAL A 376 5.15 -1.69 -16.72
CA VAL A 376 4.89 -3.06 -16.24
C VAL A 376 3.49 -3.21 -15.65
N VAL A 377 2.84 -2.10 -15.30
CA VAL A 377 1.39 -2.05 -15.09
C VAL A 377 0.82 -0.98 -16.01
N PRO A 378 -0.16 -1.31 -16.88
CA PRO A 378 -0.74 -0.35 -17.82
C PRO A 378 -1.30 0.90 -17.13
N LEU A 379 -1.17 2.05 -17.79
CA LEU A 379 -1.71 3.35 -17.36
C LEU A 379 -3.21 3.44 -17.67
N ILE A 380 -4.02 2.61 -17.01
CA ILE A 380 -5.47 2.48 -17.30
C ILE A 380 -6.36 2.63 -16.06
N TYR A 381 -5.76 2.75 -14.87
CA TYR A 381 -6.50 2.75 -13.61
C TYR A 381 -6.78 4.18 -13.14
N ASP A 382 -7.89 4.41 -12.45
CA ASP A 382 -8.18 5.71 -11.83
C ASP A 382 -7.19 6.01 -10.69
N ARG A 383 -6.70 4.95 -10.01
CA ARG A 383 -5.72 5.04 -8.94
C ARG A 383 -4.92 3.74 -8.83
N LEU A 384 -3.65 3.85 -8.47
CA LEU A 384 -2.78 2.71 -8.17
C LEU A 384 -1.89 3.02 -6.97
N ASP A 385 -2.07 2.29 -5.88
CA ASP A 385 -1.27 2.44 -4.66
C ASP A 385 0.12 1.78 -4.82
N SER A 386 1.07 2.12 -3.95
CA SER A 386 2.38 1.50 -3.93
C SER A 386 2.31 -0.02 -3.68
N PHE A 387 3.25 -0.76 -4.26
CA PHE A 387 3.35 -2.21 -4.04
C PHE A 387 3.75 -2.54 -2.60
N ASN A 388 3.08 -3.54 -2.01
CA ASN A 388 3.42 -4.15 -0.74
C ASN A 388 3.07 -5.65 -0.80
N ASP A 389 3.93 -6.51 -0.24
CA ASP A 389 3.78 -7.97 -0.28
C ASP A 389 3.65 -8.52 -1.72
N GLY A 390 4.22 -7.85 -2.72
CA GLY A 390 4.12 -8.25 -4.12
C GLY A 390 2.90 -7.70 -4.89
N TYR A 391 2.01 -6.96 -4.21
CA TYR A 391 0.71 -6.53 -4.74
C TYR A 391 0.44 -5.04 -4.54
N ALA A 392 -0.36 -4.44 -5.41
CA ALA A 392 -0.82 -3.06 -5.30
C ALA A 392 -2.34 -2.99 -5.37
N VAL A 393 -2.96 -2.11 -4.59
CA VAL A 393 -4.38 -1.79 -4.73
C VAL A 393 -4.57 -0.97 -6.00
N VAL A 394 -5.57 -1.34 -6.81
CA VAL A 394 -5.99 -0.57 -7.98
C VAL A 394 -7.43 -0.14 -7.83
N GLU A 395 -7.74 1.03 -8.37
CA GLU A 395 -9.10 1.56 -8.47
C GLU A 395 -9.48 1.74 -9.93
N ASP A 396 -10.67 1.29 -10.30
CA ASP A 396 -11.28 1.48 -11.61
C ASP A 396 -12.78 1.70 -11.41
N ASN A 397 -13.31 2.81 -11.93
CA ASN A 397 -14.71 3.20 -11.84
C ASN A 397 -15.27 3.19 -10.40
N GLY A 398 -14.46 3.64 -9.44
CA GLY A 398 -14.81 3.71 -8.02
C GLY A 398 -14.87 2.35 -7.31
N LYS A 399 -14.40 1.28 -7.94
CA LYS A 399 -14.23 -0.05 -7.33
C LYS A 399 -12.76 -0.35 -7.15
N LYS A 400 -12.44 -1.14 -6.14
CA LYS A 400 -11.07 -1.52 -5.79
C LYS A 400 -10.80 -3.00 -5.98
N GLY A 401 -9.58 -3.30 -6.38
CA GLY A 401 -9.03 -4.64 -6.54
C GLY A 401 -7.52 -4.60 -6.32
N PHE A 402 -6.81 -5.63 -6.77
CA PHE A 402 -5.37 -5.72 -6.60
C PHE A 402 -4.69 -6.28 -7.84
N VAL A 403 -3.50 -5.76 -8.13
CA VAL A 403 -2.61 -6.27 -9.18
C VAL A 403 -1.30 -6.75 -8.60
N ASN A 404 -0.64 -7.69 -9.28
CA ASN A 404 0.75 -8.06 -9.00
C ASN A 404 1.74 -7.11 -9.70
N LYS A 405 3.04 -7.31 -9.47
CA LYS A 405 4.13 -6.51 -10.06
C LYS A 405 4.23 -6.51 -11.59
N ASN A 406 3.50 -7.40 -12.27
CA ASN A 406 3.44 -7.50 -13.73
C ASN A 406 2.13 -6.93 -14.28
N GLY A 407 1.28 -6.35 -13.42
CA GLY A 407 0.02 -5.73 -13.81
C GLY A 407 -1.16 -6.69 -13.87
N ASN A 408 -0.97 -7.97 -13.55
CA ASN A 408 -2.07 -8.94 -13.59
C ASN A 408 -2.98 -8.70 -12.39
N VAL A 409 -4.30 -8.67 -12.61
CA VAL A 409 -5.30 -8.50 -11.55
C VAL A 409 -5.42 -9.80 -10.74
N ILE A 410 -4.88 -9.82 -9.53
CA ILE A 410 -4.89 -11.01 -8.64
C ILE A 410 -6.11 -11.05 -7.73
N VAL A 411 -6.76 -9.91 -7.50
CA VAL A 411 -8.05 -9.81 -6.81
C VAL A 411 -8.92 -8.81 -7.58
N PRO A 412 -10.20 -9.10 -7.88
CA PRO A 412 -10.98 -8.36 -8.85
C PRO A 412 -11.32 -6.98 -8.35
N ILE A 413 -11.55 -6.08 -9.29
CA ILE A 413 -11.88 -4.69 -9.03
C ILE A 413 -13.39 -4.54 -8.79
N ILE A 414 -13.87 -5.17 -7.70
CA ILE A 414 -15.31 -5.23 -7.35
C ILE A 414 -15.64 -4.65 -5.99
N TYR A 415 -14.63 -4.39 -5.17
CA TYR A 415 -14.81 -3.99 -3.78
C TYR A 415 -15.09 -2.49 -3.67
N ASP A 416 -15.92 -2.11 -2.71
CA ASP A 416 -16.20 -0.70 -2.41
C ASP A 416 -15.02 -0.04 -1.68
N ASP A 417 -14.19 -0.85 -1.00
CA ASP A 417 -12.96 -0.41 -0.38
C ASP A 417 -11.97 -1.57 -0.21
N ALA A 418 -10.69 -1.25 -0.10
CA ALA A 418 -9.61 -2.22 0.02
C ALA A 418 -8.40 -1.59 0.70
N TRP A 419 -7.74 -2.35 1.56
CA TRP A 419 -6.43 -2.02 2.14
C TRP A 419 -5.39 -3.00 1.63
N GLY A 420 -4.16 -2.51 1.44
CA GLY A 420 -3.03 -3.27 0.87
C GLY A 420 -2.78 -4.61 1.55
N PHE A 421 -2.07 -5.50 0.85
CA PHE A 421 -1.65 -6.78 1.41
C PHE A 421 -0.70 -6.58 2.60
N THR A 422 -0.85 -7.38 3.64
CA THR A 422 0.10 -7.52 4.75
C THR A 422 0.07 -8.96 5.25
N ASP A 423 1.24 -9.58 5.44
CA ASP A 423 1.39 -10.99 5.78
C ASP A 423 0.59 -11.94 4.84
N GLY A 424 0.51 -11.58 3.54
CA GLY A 424 -0.16 -12.39 2.51
C GLY A 424 -1.68 -12.32 2.48
N LEU A 425 -2.31 -11.40 3.22
CA LEU A 425 -3.75 -11.13 3.19
C LEU A 425 -4.06 -9.64 3.05
N ALA A 426 -5.19 -9.31 2.42
CA ALA A 426 -5.66 -7.93 2.23
C ALA A 426 -7.08 -7.74 2.77
N CYS A 427 -7.37 -6.60 3.39
CA CYS A 427 -8.74 -6.27 3.81
C CYS A 427 -9.54 -5.76 2.61
N VAL A 428 -10.76 -6.25 2.46
CA VAL A 428 -11.67 -5.82 1.38
C VAL A 428 -13.07 -5.58 1.91
N LYS A 429 -13.78 -4.63 1.31
CA LYS A 429 -15.14 -4.23 1.69
C LYS A 429 -16.11 -4.42 0.53
N LEU A 430 -17.24 -5.06 0.80
CA LEU A 430 -18.35 -5.18 -0.14
C LEU A 430 -19.67 -4.84 0.58
N GLY A 431 -20.35 -3.80 0.12
CA GLY A 431 -21.47 -3.18 0.81
C GLY A 431 -21.09 -2.71 2.21
N ASP A 432 -21.82 -3.17 3.22
CA ASP A 432 -21.61 -2.78 4.62
C ASP A 432 -20.57 -3.63 5.36
N LYS A 433 -19.95 -4.61 4.70
CA LYS A 433 -19.16 -5.64 5.38
C LYS A 433 -17.73 -5.67 4.88
N TRP A 434 -16.82 -6.00 5.80
CA TRP A 434 -15.39 -6.23 5.60
C TRP A 434 -15.04 -7.72 5.68
N GLY A 435 -14.06 -8.12 4.88
CA GLY A 435 -13.50 -9.47 4.79
C GLY A 435 -12.02 -9.43 4.41
N TYR A 436 -11.47 -10.61 4.14
CA TYR A 436 -10.07 -10.75 3.74
C TYR A 436 -9.97 -11.44 2.37
N ALA A 437 -9.10 -10.90 1.52
CA ALA A 437 -8.70 -11.49 0.25
C ALA A 437 -7.28 -12.07 0.37
N LYS A 438 -7.02 -13.15 -0.37
CA LYS A 438 -5.71 -13.79 -0.49
C LYS A 438 -5.35 -13.99 -1.97
N PRO A 439 -4.06 -14.03 -2.34
CA PRO A 439 -3.67 -14.41 -3.68
C PRO A 439 -3.89 -15.92 -3.87
N VAL A 440 -4.35 -16.34 -5.04
CA VAL A 440 -4.50 -17.78 -5.39
C VAL A 440 -3.47 -18.12 -6.45
N GLU A 441 -2.50 -18.97 -6.10
CA GLU A 441 -1.36 -19.30 -6.98
C GLU A 441 -1.61 -20.48 -7.94
N LYS A 442 -2.65 -21.31 -7.72
CA LYS A 442 -2.96 -22.48 -8.57
C LYS A 442 -4.40 -22.99 -8.42
N VAL A 443 -5.05 -23.34 -9.54
CA VAL A 443 -6.34 -24.07 -9.58
C VAL A 443 -6.05 -25.56 -9.82
N GLU A 444 -6.45 -26.45 -8.92
CA GLU A 444 -6.38 -27.91 -9.10
C GLU A 444 -7.66 -28.46 -9.78
N GLU A 445 -7.55 -29.58 -10.49
CA GLU A 445 -8.56 -30.14 -11.42
C GLU A 445 -9.93 -30.52 -10.80
N ASP A 446 -10.07 -30.55 -9.47
CA ASP A 446 -11.26 -31.07 -8.78
C ASP A 446 -12.37 -30.02 -8.49
N ILE A 447 -12.24 -28.77 -8.95
CA ILE A 447 -13.20 -27.68 -8.70
C ILE A 447 -14.17 -27.50 -9.89
N GLN A 448 -14.89 -28.55 -10.29
CA GLN A 448 -15.99 -28.45 -11.29
C GLN A 448 -17.39 -28.30 -10.66
N VAL A 449 -17.50 -28.31 -9.33
CA VAL A 449 -18.80 -28.46 -8.64
C VAL A 449 -19.43 -27.13 -8.17
N LEU A 450 -18.71 -26.00 -8.17
CA LEU A 450 -19.19 -24.74 -7.56
C LEU A 450 -19.52 -23.59 -8.53
N THR A 451 -19.38 -23.79 -9.85
CA THR A 451 -19.65 -22.79 -10.91
C THR A 451 -21.14 -22.51 -11.17
N LYS A 452 -22.00 -22.60 -10.14
CA LYS A 452 -23.45 -22.31 -10.23
C LYS A 452 -23.88 -21.03 -9.50
N VAL A 453 -23.00 -20.38 -8.75
CA VAL A 453 -23.40 -19.31 -7.81
C VAL A 453 -22.97 -17.90 -8.24
N ALA A 454 -22.10 -17.76 -9.25
CA ALA A 454 -21.72 -16.46 -9.82
C ALA A 454 -22.36 -16.27 -11.22
N MET A 455 -23.69 -16.15 -11.27
CA MET A 455 -24.34 -15.51 -12.40
C MET A 455 -24.27 -13.99 -12.17
N ALA A 456 -23.17 -13.37 -12.61
CA ALA A 456 -23.30 -12.08 -13.26
C ALA A 456 -23.92 -12.42 -14.63
N ASP A 457 -25.12 -11.93 -14.89
CA ASP A 457 -25.99 -12.40 -15.99
C ASP A 457 -25.46 -12.12 -17.43
N GLN A 458 -24.17 -11.77 -17.60
CA GLN A 458 -23.61 -11.38 -18.89
C GLN A 458 -22.14 -11.81 -19.10
N LYS A 459 -21.88 -12.54 -20.19
CA LYS A 459 -20.52 -12.95 -20.61
C LYS A 459 -19.84 -11.78 -21.35
N TYR A 460 -18.55 -11.53 -21.14
CA TYR A 460 -17.82 -10.45 -21.85
C TYR A 460 -16.36 -10.80 -22.11
N ILE A 461 -15.73 -10.19 -23.10
CA ILE A 461 -14.32 -10.38 -23.46
C ILE A 461 -13.65 -9.03 -23.74
N ASN A 462 -12.55 -8.67 -23.06
CA ASN A 462 -11.74 -7.47 -23.36
C ASN A 462 -10.36 -7.81 -23.89
N MET A 463 -9.96 -7.09 -24.93
CA MET A 463 -8.67 -7.29 -25.59
C MET A 463 -8.07 -5.93 -25.93
N GLN A 464 -6.79 -5.73 -25.57
CA GLN A 464 -6.04 -4.55 -25.95
C GLN A 464 -5.21 -4.83 -27.21
N ILE A 465 -5.17 -3.88 -28.15
CA ILE A 465 -4.34 -4.00 -29.36
C ILE A 465 -2.87 -4.20 -28.95
N GLY A 466 -2.23 -5.22 -29.53
CA GLY A 466 -0.84 -5.56 -29.22
C GLY A 466 -0.62 -6.39 -27.95
N ASN A 467 -1.67 -6.71 -27.19
CA ASN A 467 -1.55 -7.52 -25.97
C ASN A 467 -1.92 -9.00 -26.25
N PRO A 468 -1.06 -9.98 -25.94
CA PRO A 468 -1.33 -11.40 -26.22
C PRO A 468 -2.32 -12.06 -25.25
N ASN A 469 -2.80 -11.31 -24.26
CA ASN A 469 -3.72 -11.81 -23.26
C ASN A 469 -5.05 -11.02 -23.31
N ALA A 470 -6.15 -11.72 -23.10
CA ALA A 470 -7.51 -11.18 -23.11
C ALA A 470 -8.24 -11.50 -21.79
N ASN A 471 -9.09 -10.60 -21.34
CA ASN A 471 -9.98 -10.82 -20.19
C ASN A 471 -11.28 -11.46 -20.67
N ASP A 472 -11.51 -12.72 -20.36
CA ASP A 472 -12.73 -13.49 -20.64
C ASP A 472 -13.58 -13.62 -19.37
N SER A 473 -14.64 -12.82 -19.21
CA SER A 473 -15.57 -12.88 -18.09
C SER A 473 -14.89 -12.93 -16.72
N ALA A 474 -13.93 -12.01 -16.51
CA ALA A 474 -13.09 -11.92 -15.32
C ALA A 474 -11.92 -12.93 -15.25
N PHE A 475 -11.66 -13.68 -16.32
CA PHE A 475 -10.50 -14.56 -16.44
C PHE A 475 -9.58 -14.06 -17.56
N LEU A 476 -8.42 -13.49 -17.21
CA LEU A 476 -7.35 -13.37 -18.21
C LEU A 476 -6.98 -14.76 -18.72
N THR A 477 -6.90 -14.78 -20.04
CA THR A 477 -6.75 -15.97 -20.85
C THR A 477 -5.81 -15.58 -21.98
N GLN A 478 -4.78 -16.38 -22.17
CA GLN A 478 -3.87 -16.21 -23.29
C GLN A 478 -4.65 -16.46 -24.58
N ILE A 479 -4.60 -15.50 -25.51
CA ILE A 479 -5.39 -15.54 -26.75
C ILE A 479 -5.03 -16.76 -27.59
N ASP A 480 -3.76 -17.15 -27.60
CA ASP A 480 -3.31 -18.39 -28.22
C ASP A 480 -2.42 -19.16 -27.25
N LYS A 481 -2.86 -20.35 -26.83
CA LYS A 481 -2.14 -21.17 -25.83
C LYS A 481 -0.78 -21.66 -26.31
N GLU A 482 -0.53 -21.70 -27.61
CA GLU A 482 0.69 -22.25 -28.20
C GLU A 482 1.70 -21.16 -28.60
N ASP A 483 1.24 -19.92 -28.86
CA ASP A 483 2.10 -18.82 -29.30
C ASP A 483 1.75 -17.48 -28.61
N LYS A 484 2.70 -16.95 -27.81
CA LYS A 484 2.55 -15.70 -27.06
C LYS A 484 2.70 -14.43 -27.92
N ASN A 485 3.08 -14.56 -29.19
CA ASN A 485 3.26 -13.41 -30.08
C ASN A 485 1.97 -13.06 -30.84
N VAL A 486 0.93 -13.86 -30.67
CA VAL A 486 -0.35 -13.66 -31.32
C VAL A 486 -1.14 -12.61 -30.53
N VAL A 487 -1.41 -11.47 -31.16
CA VAL A 487 -2.03 -10.30 -30.54
C VAL A 487 -3.20 -9.76 -31.39
N PRO A 488 -4.16 -9.04 -30.80
CA PRO A 488 -5.13 -8.24 -31.55
C PRO A 488 -4.41 -7.15 -32.34
N ILE A 489 -4.82 -6.92 -33.59
CA ILE A 489 -4.22 -5.89 -34.46
C ILE A 489 -5.29 -5.03 -35.11
N ILE A 490 -4.90 -3.86 -35.61
CA ILE A 490 -5.72 -3.01 -36.48
C ILE A 490 -5.17 -3.10 -37.91
N ARG A 491 -6.04 -3.41 -38.87
CA ARG A 491 -5.74 -3.35 -40.32
C ARG A 491 -6.95 -2.77 -41.04
N ASP A 492 -6.70 -1.84 -41.97
CA ASP A 492 -7.74 -1.13 -42.72
C ASP A 492 -8.84 -0.50 -41.82
N ASN A 493 -8.42 0.06 -40.69
CA ASN A 493 -9.31 0.65 -39.67
C ASN A 493 -10.31 -0.36 -39.07
N ARG A 494 -9.96 -1.65 -39.05
CA ARG A 494 -10.74 -2.73 -38.45
C ARG A 494 -9.85 -3.59 -37.54
N THR A 495 -10.43 -3.99 -36.42
CA THR A 495 -9.77 -4.90 -35.47
C THR A 495 -9.83 -6.33 -35.98
N LEU A 496 -8.66 -6.96 -36.09
CA LEU A 496 -8.50 -8.36 -36.47
C LEU A 496 -7.98 -9.16 -35.29
N LEU A 497 -8.55 -10.35 -35.09
CA LEU A 497 -8.34 -11.17 -33.89
C LEU A 497 -8.24 -12.67 -34.22
N PRO A 498 -7.47 -13.45 -33.44
CA PRO A 498 -7.47 -14.90 -33.52
C PRO A 498 -8.83 -15.45 -33.07
N ILE A 499 -9.63 -15.93 -34.02
CA ILE A 499 -11.04 -16.23 -33.75
C ILE A 499 -11.27 -17.40 -32.81
N ARG A 500 -10.33 -18.35 -32.74
CA ARG A 500 -10.49 -19.59 -31.98
C ARG A 500 -10.77 -19.27 -30.51
N PHE A 501 -10.05 -18.30 -29.96
CA PHE A 501 -10.26 -17.79 -28.60
C PHE A 501 -11.69 -17.29 -28.38
N ILE A 502 -12.20 -16.44 -29.26
CA ILE A 502 -13.54 -15.85 -29.13
C ILE A 502 -14.65 -16.89 -29.30
N SER A 503 -14.52 -17.77 -30.29
CA SER A 503 -15.48 -18.85 -30.49
C SER A 503 -15.54 -19.75 -29.25
N GLU A 504 -14.40 -20.17 -28.72
CA GLU A 504 -14.32 -21.02 -27.52
C GLU A 504 -14.89 -20.30 -26.29
N SER A 505 -14.50 -19.03 -26.06
CA SER A 505 -14.98 -18.23 -24.92
C SER A 505 -16.48 -17.95 -24.95
N LEU A 506 -17.08 -17.85 -26.14
CA LEU A 506 -18.51 -17.62 -26.35
C LEU A 506 -19.32 -18.92 -26.55
N ASN A 507 -18.76 -20.08 -26.20
CA ASN A 507 -19.39 -21.41 -26.34
C ASN A 507 -19.78 -21.77 -27.79
N GLY A 508 -19.15 -21.17 -28.79
CA GLY A 508 -19.29 -21.50 -30.21
C GLY A 508 -18.33 -22.61 -30.65
N LYS A 509 -18.74 -23.42 -31.62
CA LYS A 509 -17.89 -24.39 -32.30
C LYS A 509 -17.21 -23.75 -33.49
N ILE A 510 -15.95 -24.09 -33.70
CA ILE A 510 -15.17 -23.65 -34.85
C ILE A 510 -14.56 -24.84 -35.58
N GLU A 511 -14.72 -24.85 -36.91
CA GLU A 511 -14.10 -25.83 -37.79
C GLU A 511 -13.25 -25.14 -38.85
N TRP A 512 -12.05 -25.68 -39.08
CA TRP A 512 -11.10 -25.21 -40.09
C TRP A 512 -10.99 -26.25 -41.21
N PHE A 513 -11.21 -25.81 -42.45
CA PHE A 513 -11.10 -26.63 -43.65
C PHE A 513 -9.89 -26.14 -44.46
N GLU A 514 -8.77 -26.83 -44.32
CA GLU A 514 -7.48 -26.43 -44.88
C GLU A 514 -7.50 -26.37 -46.43
N ASP A 515 -8.04 -27.39 -47.09
CA ASP A 515 -8.12 -27.48 -48.57
C ASP A 515 -8.94 -26.34 -49.19
N GLU A 516 -9.91 -25.81 -48.44
CA GLU A 516 -10.82 -24.76 -48.90
C GLU A 516 -10.45 -23.37 -48.34
N GLN A 517 -9.43 -23.30 -47.47
CA GLN A 517 -9.08 -22.09 -46.70
C GLN A 517 -10.32 -21.45 -46.05
N LYS A 518 -11.17 -22.31 -45.47
CA LYS A 518 -12.52 -21.95 -45.03
C LYS A 518 -12.68 -22.20 -43.54
N ILE A 519 -13.40 -21.30 -42.87
CA ILE A 519 -13.74 -21.37 -41.46
C ILE A 519 -15.26 -21.42 -41.34
N ILE A 520 -15.74 -22.31 -40.49
CA ILE A 520 -17.15 -22.38 -40.09
C ILE A 520 -17.21 -22.11 -38.59
N ILE A 521 -18.07 -21.16 -38.20
CA ILE A 521 -18.36 -20.83 -36.80
C ILE A 521 -19.83 -21.13 -36.56
N GLU A 522 -20.11 -21.95 -35.55
CA GLU A 522 -21.47 -22.33 -35.17
C GLU A 522 -21.75 -21.97 -33.72
N LYS A 523 -22.84 -21.25 -33.47
CA LYS A 523 -23.34 -21.00 -32.12
C LYS A 523 -24.86 -20.89 -32.19
N ASN A 524 -25.56 -21.62 -31.32
CA ASN A 524 -27.02 -21.70 -31.31
C ASN A 524 -27.58 -22.07 -32.71
N ASP A 525 -28.36 -21.19 -33.33
CA ASP A 525 -28.97 -21.33 -34.66
C ASP A 525 -28.21 -20.59 -35.77
N LYS A 526 -27.01 -20.10 -35.48
CA LYS A 526 -26.21 -19.28 -36.41
C LYS A 526 -24.96 -20.03 -36.88
N ILE A 527 -24.81 -20.08 -38.20
CA ILE A 527 -23.68 -20.66 -38.91
C ILE A 527 -23.04 -19.57 -39.77
N ILE A 528 -21.78 -19.26 -39.52
CA ILE A 528 -21.00 -18.27 -40.27
C ILE A 528 -19.92 -19.00 -41.07
N GLU A 529 -19.95 -18.89 -42.40
CA GLU A 529 -18.90 -19.38 -43.29
C GLU A 529 -18.03 -18.21 -43.76
N LEU A 530 -16.71 -18.36 -43.61
CA LEU A 530 -15.71 -17.37 -44.00
C LEU A 530 -14.61 -18.05 -44.82
N VAL A 531 -14.09 -17.38 -45.85
CA VAL A 531 -12.98 -17.87 -46.69
C VAL A 531 -11.82 -16.87 -46.63
N ILE A 532 -10.59 -17.35 -46.42
CA ILE A 532 -9.40 -16.51 -46.37
C ILE A 532 -9.26 -15.69 -47.65
N GLY A 533 -9.03 -14.39 -47.50
CA GLY A 533 -8.88 -13.44 -48.61
C GLY A 533 -10.18 -13.05 -49.32
N SER A 534 -11.34 -13.55 -48.88
CA SER A 534 -12.64 -13.19 -49.46
C SER A 534 -13.37 -12.15 -48.61
N ASN A 535 -13.87 -11.10 -49.26
CA ASN A 535 -14.82 -10.15 -48.64
C ASN A 535 -16.27 -10.67 -48.68
N ILE A 536 -16.50 -11.93 -49.01
CA ILE A 536 -17.82 -12.55 -49.01
C ILE A 536 -17.86 -13.62 -47.94
N ALA A 537 -18.76 -13.46 -46.98
CA ALA A 537 -19.13 -14.43 -45.96
C ALA A 537 -20.51 -15.03 -46.28
N LYS A 538 -20.87 -16.12 -45.60
CA LYS A 538 -22.26 -16.57 -45.55
C LYS A 538 -22.76 -16.67 -44.11
N ILE A 539 -23.99 -16.25 -43.87
CA ILE A 539 -24.69 -16.45 -42.60
C ILE A 539 -25.90 -17.32 -42.90
N ASN A 540 -25.98 -18.52 -42.32
CA ASN A 540 -27.05 -19.49 -42.57
C ASN A 540 -27.30 -19.73 -44.07
N GLY A 541 -26.23 -19.76 -44.86
CA GLY A 541 -26.25 -19.96 -46.31
C GLY A 541 -26.51 -18.70 -47.16
N GLN A 542 -26.88 -17.57 -46.57
CA GLN A 542 -27.06 -16.29 -47.29
C GLN A 542 -25.76 -15.50 -47.37
N GLN A 543 -25.43 -14.97 -48.55
CA GLN A 543 -24.21 -14.19 -48.76
C GLN A 543 -24.29 -12.80 -48.11
N VAL A 544 -23.19 -12.42 -47.45
CA VAL A 544 -23.00 -11.09 -46.85
C VAL A 544 -21.62 -10.57 -47.24
N THR A 545 -21.51 -9.26 -47.50
CA THR A 545 -20.23 -8.61 -47.83
C THR A 545 -19.56 -8.09 -46.56
N LEU A 546 -18.27 -8.39 -46.41
CA LEU A 546 -17.40 -7.93 -45.34
C LEU A 546 -16.68 -6.65 -45.77
N GLU A 547 -16.40 -5.79 -44.79
CA GLU A 547 -15.58 -4.60 -45.01
C GLU A 547 -14.08 -4.92 -45.08
N VAL A 548 -13.65 -5.98 -44.39
CA VAL A 548 -12.28 -6.50 -44.43
C VAL A 548 -12.31 -8.03 -44.50
N ALA A 549 -11.43 -8.62 -45.30
CA ALA A 549 -11.35 -10.07 -45.47
C ALA A 549 -10.65 -10.74 -44.27
N PRO A 550 -11.01 -11.99 -43.94
CA PRO A 550 -10.17 -12.91 -43.18
C PRO A 550 -8.75 -13.02 -43.75
N ILE A 551 -7.74 -13.06 -42.89
CA ILE A 551 -6.33 -13.20 -43.30
C ILE A 551 -5.60 -14.26 -42.48
N ILE A 552 -4.42 -14.66 -42.97
CA ILE A 552 -3.45 -15.43 -42.20
C ILE A 552 -2.23 -14.54 -41.97
N GLU A 553 -1.82 -14.39 -40.71
CA GLU A 553 -0.61 -13.69 -40.31
C GLU A 553 0.09 -14.50 -39.21
N ASN A 554 1.42 -14.67 -39.30
CA ASN A 554 2.20 -15.49 -38.38
C ASN A 554 1.62 -16.91 -38.17
N SER A 555 1.16 -17.56 -39.24
CA SER A 555 0.52 -18.89 -39.19
C SER A 555 -0.75 -18.96 -38.33
N ARG A 556 -1.41 -17.82 -38.09
CA ARG A 556 -2.69 -17.71 -37.39
C ARG A 556 -3.72 -17.00 -38.24
N THR A 557 -4.94 -17.50 -38.17
CA THR A 557 -6.09 -16.92 -38.86
C THR A 557 -6.64 -15.76 -38.06
N LEU A 558 -6.60 -14.55 -38.62
CA LEU A 558 -7.15 -13.34 -38.02
C LEU A 558 -8.42 -12.91 -38.75
N LEU A 559 -9.50 -12.72 -38.01
CA LEU A 559 -10.82 -12.46 -38.56
C LEU A 559 -11.40 -11.11 -38.12
N PRO A 560 -12.36 -10.55 -38.88
CA PRO A 560 -13.03 -9.29 -38.55
C PRO A 560 -13.92 -9.46 -37.32
N ILE A 561 -13.46 -9.00 -36.16
CA ILE A 561 -14.10 -9.34 -34.89
C ILE A 561 -15.53 -8.83 -34.79
N ARG A 562 -15.75 -7.59 -35.22
CA ARG A 562 -17.04 -6.91 -35.08
C ARG A 562 -18.13 -7.66 -35.84
N PHE A 563 -17.87 -7.99 -37.11
CA PHE A 563 -18.80 -8.74 -37.95
C PHE A 563 -19.20 -10.06 -37.28
N ILE A 564 -18.23 -10.81 -36.76
CA ILE A 564 -18.50 -12.12 -36.17
C ILE A 564 -19.26 -11.97 -34.85
N ALA A 565 -18.77 -11.14 -33.93
CA ALA A 565 -19.40 -10.94 -32.63
C ALA A 565 -20.84 -10.43 -32.75
N GLU A 566 -21.09 -9.41 -33.57
CA GLU A 566 -22.45 -8.89 -33.83
C GLU A 566 -23.34 -9.95 -34.50
N THR A 567 -22.78 -10.76 -35.42
CA THR A 567 -23.51 -11.88 -36.01
C THR A 567 -23.87 -12.91 -34.96
N LEU A 568 -23.07 -13.10 -33.91
CA LEU A 568 -23.33 -14.01 -32.80
C LEU A 568 -24.20 -13.41 -31.67
N ASP A 569 -24.90 -12.30 -31.94
CA ASP A 569 -25.73 -11.51 -31.00
C ASP A 569 -24.95 -10.80 -29.88
N CYS A 570 -23.65 -10.61 -30.02
CA CYS A 570 -22.85 -9.89 -29.04
C CYS A 570 -22.75 -8.38 -29.37
N GLU A 571 -22.70 -7.53 -28.35
CA GLU A 571 -22.34 -6.11 -28.47
C GLU A 571 -20.82 -5.95 -28.55
N VAL A 572 -20.33 -5.06 -29.42
CA VAL A 572 -18.89 -4.72 -29.51
C VAL A 572 -18.67 -3.24 -29.22
N LYS A 573 -17.90 -2.94 -28.18
CA LYS A 573 -17.46 -1.58 -27.82
C LYS A 573 -15.99 -1.40 -28.19
N TRP A 574 -15.66 -0.16 -28.57
CA TRP A 574 -14.31 0.25 -28.93
C TRP A 574 -13.92 1.48 -28.10
N ASP A 575 -12.80 1.37 -27.41
CA ASP A 575 -12.13 2.47 -26.71
C ASP A 575 -10.93 2.92 -27.56
N GLU A 576 -11.05 4.09 -28.17
CA GLU A 576 -10.03 4.66 -29.04
C GLU A 576 -8.80 5.16 -28.26
N GLU A 577 -8.99 5.64 -27.03
CA GLU A 577 -7.90 6.20 -26.21
C GLU A 577 -6.98 5.08 -25.71
N ASN A 578 -7.58 3.98 -25.22
CA ASN A 578 -6.84 2.87 -24.63
C ASN A 578 -6.55 1.72 -25.61
N GLN A 579 -7.07 1.82 -26.84
CA GLN A 579 -6.98 0.79 -27.88
C GLN A 579 -7.53 -0.56 -27.39
N VAL A 580 -8.72 -0.55 -26.77
CA VAL A 580 -9.37 -1.74 -26.20
C VAL A 580 -10.66 -2.06 -26.96
N VAL A 581 -10.83 -3.33 -27.30
CA VAL A 581 -12.10 -3.88 -27.80
C VAL A 581 -12.77 -4.73 -26.72
N THR A 582 -14.06 -4.49 -26.50
CA THR A 582 -14.90 -5.22 -25.53
C THR A 582 -16.04 -5.89 -26.27
N ILE A 583 -16.20 -7.20 -26.09
CA ILE A 583 -17.32 -8.00 -26.60
C ILE A 583 -18.22 -8.35 -25.42
N ILE A 584 -19.52 -8.24 -25.56
CA ILE A 584 -20.48 -8.53 -24.50
C ILE A 584 -21.59 -9.41 -25.09
N GLU A 585 -21.79 -10.60 -24.54
CA GLU A 585 -22.88 -11.51 -24.94
C GLU A 585 -24.24 -11.10 -24.39
#